data_AF-A0AAW9QT51-F1
#
_entry.id   AF-A0AAW9QT51-F1
#
_cell.length_a   1.000
_cell.length_b   1.000
_cell.length_c   1.000
_cell.angle_alpha   90.00
_cell.angle_beta   90.00
_cell.angle_gamma   90.00
#
_symmetry.space_group_name_H-M   'P 1'
#
loop_
_entity.id
_entity.type
_entity.pdbx_description
1 polymer ?
#
loop_
_entity_poly.entity_id
_entity_poly.type
_entity_poly.pdbx_seq_one_letter_code
_entity_poly.pdbx_strand_id
1 'polypeptide(L)' 'MQIKTITYKRIKNLGNYQSETLEMTAEIGENESPDRVTEELMRKVKTLLGIETPNPEDDRIPF' A
#
# COMPACT_ATOMS: atom_id res chain seq x y z
N MET A 1 22.25 5.57 14.15
CA MET A 1 20.80 5.60 14.36
C MET A 1 20.15 6.71 13.55
N GLN A 2 19.98 6.46 12.26
CA GLN A 2 19.15 7.29 11.39
C GLN A 2 17.89 6.50 11.04
N ILE A 3 16.83 6.66 11.85
CA ILE A 3 15.50 6.15 11.52
C ILE A 3 14.97 6.99 10.36
N LYS A 4 14.51 6.34 9.29
CA LYS A 4 13.84 7.02 8.17
C LYS A 4 12.35 6.77 8.26
N THR A 5 11.53 7.76 8.00
CA THR A 5 10.08 7.61 7.95
C THR A 5 9.60 7.59 6.51
N ILE A 6 8.64 6.71 6.24
CA ILE A 6 7.92 6.71 4.97
C ILE A 6 6.42 6.83 5.25
N THR A 7 5.76 7.69 4.48
CA THR A 7 4.31 7.89 4.55
C THR A 7 3.72 7.56 3.20
N TYR A 8 2.66 6.74 3.22
CA TYR A 8 1.89 6.39 2.03
C TYR A 8 0.43 6.77 2.23
N LYS A 9 -0.08 7.56 1.30
CA LYS A 9 -1.47 8.03 1.28
C LYS A 9 -2.17 7.52 0.03
N ARG A 10 -3.37 6.98 0.20
CA ARG A 10 -4.23 6.57 -0.91
C ARG A 10 -5.65 7.05 -0.71
N ILE A 11 -6.26 7.48 -1.81
CA ILE A 11 -7.63 7.95 -1.89
C ILE A 11 -8.40 6.99 -2.80
N LYS A 12 -9.45 6.37 -2.27
CA LYS A 12 -10.41 5.54 -3.00
C LYS A 12 -11.67 6.37 -3.23
N ASN A 13 -12.01 6.63 -4.49
CA ASN A 13 -13.25 7.30 -4.84
C ASN A 13 -14.39 6.29 -4.81
N LEU A 14 -15.44 6.54 -4.02
CA LEU A 14 -16.60 5.65 -3.86
C LEU A 14 -17.78 6.09 -4.76
N GLY A 15 -17.65 7.20 -5.49
CA GLY A 15 -18.76 7.83 -6.21
C GLY A 15 -19.63 8.69 -5.29
N ASN A 16 -20.64 9.37 -5.84
CA ASN A 16 -21.56 10.24 -5.09
C ASN A 16 -20.88 11.28 -4.17
N TYR A 17 -19.76 11.86 -4.63
CA TYR A 17 -18.94 12.81 -3.85
C TYR A 17 -18.35 12.23 -2.55
N GLN A 18 -18.33 10.90 -2.40
CA GLN A 18 -17.71 10.22 -1.28
C GLN A 18 -16.34 9.65 -1.70
N SER A 19 -15.37 9.84 -0.82
CA SER A 19 -14.02 9.29 -0.97
C SER A 19 -13.56 8.75 0.36
N GLU A 20 -12.95 7.57 0.35
CA GLU A 20 -12.27 6.99 1.49
C GLU A 20 -10.77 7.26 1.35
N THR A 21 -10.18 7.93 2.34
CA THR A 21 -8.75 8.24 2.34
C THR A 21 -8.10 7.49 3.49
N LEU A 22 -7.01 6.79 3.19
CA LEU A 22 -6.18 6.12 4.19
C LEU A 22 -4.73 6.57 4.03
N GLU A 23 -4.15 6.98 5.15
CA GLU A 23 -2.76 7.37 5.27
C GLU A 23 -2.11 6.51 6.35
N MET A 24 -0.96 5.92 6.04
CA MET A 24 -0.18 5.16 7.00
C MET A 24 1.28 5.60 6.93
N THR A 25 1.93 5.59 8.09
CA THR A 25 3.34 5.91 8.25
C THR A 25 4.06 4.70 8.83
N ALA A 26 5.24 4.40 8.31
CA ALA A 26 6.13 3.37 8.83
C ALA A 26 7.51 3.98 9.10
N GLU A 27 8.16 3.47 10.13
CA GLU A 27 9.57 3.73 10.44
C GLU A 27 10.42 2.63 9.82
N ILE A 28 11.52 3.01 9.16
CA ILE A 28 12.48 2.12 8.53
C ILE A 28 13.72 2.13 9.42
N GLY A 29 14.02 0.98 10.04
CA GLY A 29 15.25 0.75 10.78
C GLY A 29 16.49 0.68 9.89
N GLU A 30 17.69 0.82 10.48
CA GLU A 30 18.97 0.83 9.74
C GLU A 30 19.27 -0.47 8.97
N ASN A 31 18.66 -1.59 9.36
CA ASN A 31 18.85 -2.90 8.71
C ASN A 31 17.64 -3.32 7.84
N GLU A 32 16.64 -2.46 7.71
CA GLU A 32 15.45 -2.78 6.91
C GLU A 32 15.59 -2.26 5.49
N SER A 33 15.11 -3.05 4.53
CA SER A 33 15.03 -2.62 3.14
C SER A 33 13.88 -1.62 2.99
N PRO A 34 14.15 -0.37 2.56
CA PRO A 34 13.10 0.63 2.35
C PRO A 34 12.04 0.15 1.36
N ASP A 35 12.45 -0.55 0.30
CA ASP A 35 11.55 -1.10 -0.72
C ASP A 35 10.57 -2.10 -0.11
N ARG A 36 11.07 -3.03 0.71
CA ARG A 36 10.23 -4.01 1.40
C ARG A 36 9.23 -3.37 2.37
N VAL A 37 9.68 -2.41 3.19
CA VAL A 37 8.80 -1.69 4.12
C VAL A 37 7.73 -0.89 3.37
N THR A 38 8.11 -0.30 2.23
CA THR A 38 7.20 0.43 1.34
C THR A 38 6.14 -0.50 0.75
N GLU A 39 6.53 -1.65 0.21
CA GLU A 39 5.61 -2.64 -0.35
C GLU A 39 4.61 -3.14 0.69
N GLU A 40 5.07 -3.44 1.92
CA GLU A 40 4.19 -3.86 3.01
C GLU A 40 3.22 -2.75 3.42
N LEU A 41 3.68 -1.51 3.52
CA LEU A 41 2.84 -0.34 3.81
C LEU A 41 1.77 -0.14 2.75
N MET A 42 2.16 -0.20 1.47
CA MET A 42 1.25 -0.08 0.33
C MET A 42 0.23 -1.21 0.31
N ARG A 43 0.66 -2.46 0.58
CA ARG A 43 -0.22 -3.62 0.63
C ARG A 43 -1.25 -3.47 1.74
N LYS A 44 -0.83 -3.07 2.95
CA LYS A 44 -1.75 -2.81 4.09
C LYS A 44 -2.76 -1.73 3.76
N VAL A 45 -2.33 -0.59 3.20
CA VAL A 45 -3.25 0.48 2.80
C VAL A 45 -4.24 0.01 1.74
N LYS A 46 -3.81 -0.77 0.75
CA LYS A 46 -4.71 -1.33 -0.28
C LYS A 46 -5.70 -2.33 0.32
N THR A 47 -5.23 -3.25 1.18
CA THR A 47 -6.08 -4.25 1.86
C THR A 47 -7.13 -3.56 2.74
N LEU A 48 -6.76 -2.54 3.52
CA LEU A 48 -7.67 -1.81 4.38
C LEU A 48 -8.69 -0.98 3.61
N LEU A 49 -8.30 -0.42 2.45
CA LEU A 49 -9.23 0.25 1.52
C LEU A 49 -10.07 -0.74 0.69
N GLY A 50 -9.91 -2.06 0.88
CA GLY A 50 -10.58 -3.08 0.08
C GLY A 50 -10.34 -2.92 -1.42
N ILE A 51 -9.13 -2.46 -1.80
CA ILE A 51 -8.68 -2.39 -3.19
C ILE A 51 -8.00 -3.72 -3.44
N GLU A 52 -8.70 -4.64 -4.12
CA GLU A 52 -8.13 -5.92 -4.54
C GLU A 52 -6.80 -5.66 -5.23
N THR A 53 -5.71 -6.15 -4.63
CA THR A 53 -4.45 -6.27 -5.36
C THR A 53 -4.71 -7.33 -6.41
N PRO A 54 -4.56 -7.03 -7.72
CA PRO A 54 -4.75 -8.05 -8.75
C PRO A 54 -3.89 -9.25 -8.35
N ASN A 55 -4.52 -10.41 -8.24
CA ASN A 55 -3.79 -11.65 -8.00
C ASN A 55 -2.87 -11.81 -9.21
N PRO A 56 -1.53 -11.91 -9.05
CA PRO A 56 -0.64 -12.12 -10.20
C PRO A 56 -0.96 -13.40 -10.99
N GLU A 57 -1.82 -14.27 -10.46
CA GLU A 57 -2.35 -15.46 -11.15
C GLU A 57 -3.54 -15.16 -12.09
N ASP A 58 -4.26 -14.05 -11.92
CA ASP A 58 -5.39 -13.65 -12.79
C ASP A 58 -4.90 -13.14 -14.17
N ASP A 59 -3.65 -12.69 -14.26
CA ASP A 59 -2.99 -12.26 -15.51
C ASP A 59 -2.43 -13.46 -16.32
N ARG A 60 -2.60 -14.69 -15.84
CA ARG A 60 -2.29 -15.89 -16.64
C ARG A 60 -3.36 -16.06 -17.70
N ILE A 61 -3.12 -15.46 -18.87
CA ILE A 61 -3.84 -15.75 -20.10
C ILE A 61 -3.82 -17.28 -20.30
N PRO A 62 -4.97 -17.98 -20.31
CA PRO A 62 -4.98 -19.40 -20.62
C PRO A 62 -4.48 -19.57 -22.06
N PHE A 63 -3.39 -20.32 -22.23
CA PHE A 63 -2.87 -20.75 -23.52
C PHE A 63 -3.79 -21.80 -24.16
#